data_AF-A0A7S1UST6-F1
#
_entry.id   AF-A0A7S1UST6-F1
#
_cell.length_a   1.000
_cell.length_b   1.000
_cell.length_c   1.000
_cell.angle_alpha   90.00
_cell.angle_beta   90.00
_cell.angle_gamma   90.00
#
_symmetry.space_group_name_H-M   'P 1'
#
loop_
_entity.id
_entity.type
_entity.pdbx_description
1 polymer ?
#
loop_
_entity_poly.entity_id
_entity_poly.type
_entity_poly.pdbx_seq_one_letter_code
_entity_poly.pdbx_strand_id
1 'polypeptide(L)'
;PTSFPTLVPTSFPTPLPSQAPTTDTETDWIQLIRSRMPSISFENNTSPQRQAMDWMLGDSFSPLVAYDDDRVVQRFALALLYFATNGPTSWTLDNDASWLLSSTECSWGESNDVECTNNNVVDWISLYNDGLSGTIPGEIGLLNSLTALALGDNNLEGTI
;
A
#
# COMPACT_ATOMS: atom_id res chain seq x y z
N PRO A 1 -46.65 54.02 14.54
CA PRO A 1 -46.48 52.78 15.34
C PRO A 1 -47.21 51.62 14.65
N THR A 2 -46.54 50.75 13.88
CA THR A 2 -45.88 49.50 14.36
C THR A 2 -45.23 48.85 13.12
N SER A 3 -43.91 48.91 13.00
CA SER A 3 -42.92 47.85 13.26
C SER A 3 -42.94 46.66 12.28
N PHE A 4 -42.03 46.67 11.30
CA PHE A 4 -41.57 45.49 10.59
C PHE A 4 -40.69 44.62 11.51
N PRO A 5 -40.75 43.28 11.43
CA PRO A 5 -39.80 42.42 12.14
C PRO A 5 -38.52 42.27 11.31
N THR A 6 -37.38 42.72 11.86
CA THR A 6 -36.06 42.37 11.33
C THR A 6 -35.56 41.15 12.10
N LEU A 7 -35.42 40.02 11.41
CA LEU A 7 -34.79 38.82 11.98
C LEU A 7 -33.27 39.04 12.06
N VAL A 8 -32.73 38.92 13.27
CA VAL A 8 -31.30 38.95 13.54
C VAL A 8 -30.70 37.59 13.15
N PRO A 9 -29.60 37.51 12.39
CA PRO A 9 -28.92 36.25 12.17
C PRO A 9 -28.05 35.91 13.40
N THR A 10 -28.42 34.86 14.13
CA THR A 10 -27.56 34.22 15.12
C THR A 10 -26.60 33.27 14.40
N SER A 11 -25.36 33.71 14.20
CA SER A 11 -24.28 32.82 13.80
C SER A 11 -23.85 31.97 15.00
N PHE A 12 -24.35 30.74 15.08
CA PHE A 12 -23.71 29.70 15.88
C PHE A 12 -22.34 29.40 15.28
N PRO A 13 -21.25 29.34 16.06
CA PRO A 13 -19.98 28.85 15.56
C PRO A 13 -20.15 27.37 15.20
N THR A 14 -20.00 27.06 13.92
CA THR A 14 -19.89 25.70 13.42
C THR A 14 -18.72 25.04 14.14
N PRO A 15 -18.86 23.82 14.73
CA PRO A 15 -17.69 23.10 15.21
C PRO A 15 -16.71 22.96 14.05
N LEU A 16 -15.46 23.37 14.30
CA LEU A 16 -14.34 23.19 13.40
C LEU A 16 -14.30 21.71 12.98
N PRO A 17 -14.15 21.36 11.69
CA PRO A 17 -14.02 19.97 11.31
C PRO A 17 -12.80 19.39 12.03
N SER A 18 -13.02 18.33 12.81
CA SER A 18 -11.94 17.45 13.27
C SER A 18 -11.20 16.98 12.01
N GLN A 19 -9.92 17.31 11.89
CA GLN A 19 -9.10 16.78 10.79
C GLN A 19 -9.22 15.25 10.77
N ALA A 20 -9.35 14.72 9.56
CA ALA A 20 -9.72 13.34 9.29
C ALA A 20 -8.63 12.35 9.77
N PRO A 21 -9.00 11.11 10.16
CA PRO A 21 -8.05 10.04 10.51
C PRO A 21 -6.99 9.72 9.43
N THR A 22 -7.21 10.18 8.20
CA THR A 22 -6.41 9.88 7.01
C THR A 22 -5.03 10.53 7.03
N THR A 23 -4.88 11.74 7.56
CA THR A 23 -3.58 12.47 7.55
C THR A 23 -2.60 11.98 8.61
N ASP A 24 -3.09 11.52 9.77
CA ASP A 24 -2.22 11.03 10.85
C ASP A 24 -1.68 9.64 10.48
N THR A 25 -2.54 8.75 9.95
CA THR A 25 -2.14 7.41 9.49
C THR A 25 -1.13 7.47 8.34
N GLU A 26 -1.36 8.34 7.35
CA GLU A 26 -0.40 8.56 6.25
C GLU A 26 0.96 9.00 6.78
N THR A 27 0.98 9.91 7.74
CA THR A 27 2.23 10.40 8.34
C THR A 27 2.97 9.26 9.06
N ASP A 28 2.27 8.49 9.88
CA ASP A 28 2.88 7.41 10.67
C ASP A 28 3.48 6.32 9.79
N TRP A 29 2.76 5.87 8.76
CA TRP A 29 3.27 4.84 7.84
C TRP A 29 4.45 5.35 7.00
N ILE A 30 4.40 6.59 6.52
CA ILE A 30 5.51 7.19 5.79
C ILE A 30 6.75 7.26 6.70
N GLN A 31 6.61 7.67 7.96
CA GLN A 31 7.73 7.72 8.90
C GLN A 31 8.27 6.33 9.20
N LEU A 32 7.40 5.34 9.38
CA LEU A 32 7.79 3.95 9.60
C LEU A 32 8.61 3.42 8.41
N ILE A 33 8.13 3.58 7.19
CA ILE A 33 8.84 3.09 6.00
C ILE A 33 10.17 3.83 5.82
N ARG A 34 10.20 5.16 6.00
CA ARG A 34 11.44 5.95 5.95
C ARG A 34 12.45 5.55 7.03
N SER A 35 11.99 5.08 8.19
CA SER A 35 12.89 4.59 9.24
C SER A 35 13.67 3.34 8.81
N ARG A 36 13.08 2.52 7.92
CA ARG A 36 13.70 1.29 7.38
C ARG A 36 14.42 1.55 6.05
N MET A 37 13.96 2.51 5.25
CA MET A 37 14.61 2.94 4.01
C MET A 37 14.60 4.48 3.88
N PRO A 38 15.65 5.17 4.35
CA PRO A 38 15.69 6.64 4.36
C PRO A 38 15.70 7.29 2.97
N SER A 39 16.09 6.55 1.93
CA SER A 39 16.15 7.05 0.55
C SER A 39 14.80 7.06 -0.17
N ILE A 40 13.75 6.49 0.41
CA ILE A 40 12.45 6.37 -0.25
C ILE A 40 11.76 7.73 -0.41
N SER A 41 11.12 7.94 -1.57
CA SER A 41 10.43 9.18 -1.90
C SER A 41 8.97 8.92 -2.26
N PHE A 42 8.07 9.78 -1.77
CA PHE A 42 6.63 9.76 -2.03
C PHE A 42 6.16 11.06 -2.74
N GLU A 43 7.10 11.89 -3.19
CA GLU A 43 6.81 13.23 -3.73
C GLU A 43 6.15 13.19 -5.12
N ASN A 44 6.44 12.16 -5.91
CA ASN A 44 5.83 11.99 -7.21
C ASN A 44 4.50 11.22 -7.08
N ASN A 45 3.39 11.90 -7.36
CA ASN A 45 2.06 11.33 -7.24
C ASN A 45 1.75 10.19 -8.22
N THR A 46 2.52 10.07 -9.30
CA THR A 46 2.38 9.00 -10.30
C THR A 46 3.37 7.85 -10.07
N SER A 47 4.26 7.96 -9.09
CA SER A 47 5.25 6.92 -8.80
C SER A 47 4.58 5.65 -8.24
N PRO A 48 5.16 4.47 -8.49
CA PRO A 48 4.71 3.23 -7.85
C PRO A 48 4.70 3.31 -6.31
N GLN A 49 5.65 4.04 -5.71
CA GLN A 49 5.71 4.28 -4.26
C GLN A 49 4.45 5.00 -3.75
N ARG A 50 4.03 6.05 -4.46
CA ARG A 50 2.79 6.75 -4.13
C ARG A 50 1.58 5.86 -4.37
N GLN A 51 1.50 5.15 -5.49
CA GLN A 51 0.36 4.27 -5.80
C GLN A 51 0.17 3.19 -4.73
N ALA A 52 1.26 2.57 -4.26
CA ALA A 52 1.24 1.61 -3.17
C ALA A 52 0.74 2.23 -1.86
N MET A 53 1.24 3.42 -1.51
CA MET A 53 0.81 4.14 -0.30
C MET A 53 -0.67 4.54 -0.38
N ASP A 54 -1.11 5.10 -1.50
CA ASP A 54 -2.51 5.52 -1.70
C ASP A 54 -3.46 4.30 -1.64
N TRP A 55 -3.05 3.15 -2.20
CA TRP A 55 -3.80 1.90 -2.05
C TRP A 55 -3.92 1.49 -0.58
N MET A 56 -2.82 1.48 0.17
CA MET A 56 -2.83 1.11 1.59
C MET A 56 -3.75 2.05 2.41
N LEU A 57 -3.74 3.36 2.13
CA LEU A 57 -4.58 4.34 2.81
C LEU A 57 -6.06 4.19 2.48
N GLY A 58 -6.37 3.67 1.29
CA GLY A 58 -7.73 3.34 0.85
C GLY A 58 -8.23 1.98 1.34
N ASP A 59 -7.35 1.11 1.85
CA ASP A 59 -7.72 -0.24 2.26
C ASP A 59 -8.56 -0.22 3.55
N SER A 60 -9.81 -0.68 3.40
CA SER A 60 -10.85 -0.69 4.45
C SER A 60 -10.52 -1.52 5.70
N PHE A 61 -9.44 -2.29 5.69
CA PHE A 61 -8.93 -3.01 6.86
C PHE A 61 -8.31 -2.08 7.92
N SER A 62 -8.00 -0.83 7.55
CA SER A 62 -7.23 0.14 8.36
C SER A 62 -7.78 0.61 9.73
N PRO A 63 -9.05 0.44 10.18
CA PRO A 63 -9.47 1.02 11.47
C PRO A 63 -9.63 0.03 12.64
N LEU A 64 -9.53 -1.29 12.46
CA LEU A 64 -9.96 -2.24 13.51
C LEU A 64 -8.87 -3.17 14.07
N VAL A 65 -7.71 -3.26 13.44
CA VAL A 65 -6.57 -4.05 13.94
C VAL A 65 -5.32 -3.20 13.77
N ALA A 66 -4.66 -2.85 14.88
CA ALA A 66 -3.36 -2.20 14.84
C ALA A 66 -2.42 -3.09 14.02
N TYR A 67 -1.92 -2.57 12.90
CA TYR A 67 -0.89 -3.25 12.12
C TYR A 67 0.36 -3.43 13.01
N ASP A 68 0.98 -4.60 12.95
CA ASP A 68 2.38 -4.70 13.32
C ASP A 68 3.20 -3.91 12.28
N ASP A 69 4.27 -3.25 12.71
CA ASP A 69 5.14 -2.46 11.86
C ASP A 69 5.65 -3.29 10.66
N ASP A 70 5.91 -4.57 10.90
CA ASP A 70 6.31 -5.51 9.85
C ASP A 70 5.23 -5.66 8.79
N ARG A 71 3.96 -5.75 9.18
CA ARG A 71 2.86 -5.88 8.24
C ARG A 71 2.67 -4.64 7.37
N VAL A 72 2.84 -3.44 7.93
CA VAL A 72 2.81 -2.19 7.14
C VAL A 72 3.88 -2.24 6.06
N VAL A 73 5.10 -2.62 6.45
CA VAL A 73 6.27 -2.61 5.57
C VAL A 73 6.19 -3.71 4.51
N GLN A 74 5.69 -4.89 4.87
CA GLN A 74 5.50 -6.00 3.94
C GLN A 74 4.46 -5.67 2.87
N ARG A 75 3.29 -5.17 3.29
CA ARG A 75 2.23 -4.75 2.38
C ARG A 75 2.69 -3.64 1.46
N PHE A 76 3.43 -2.67 2.00
CA PHE A 76 4.00 -1.62 1.18
C PHE A 76 4.95 -2.18 0.12
N ALA A 77 5.91 -3.02 0.50
CA ALA A 77 6.89 -3.59 -0.43
C ALA A 77 6.24 -4.44 -1.52
N LEU A 78 5.26 -5.28 -1.16
CA LEU A 78 4.52 -6.11 -2.10
C LEU A 78 3.60 -5.30 -3.02
N ALA A 79 2.88 -4.31 -2.49
CA ALA A 79 2.05 -3.43 -3.31
C ALA A 79 2.91 -2.59 -4.27
N LEU A 80 4.07 -2.13 -3.80
CA LEU A 80 5.04 -1.44 -4.63
C LEU A 80 5.57 -2.35 -5.74
N LEU A 81 5.91 -3.61 -5.45
CA LEU A 81 6.28 -4.59 -6.47
C LEU A 81 5.18 -4.72 -7.54
N TYR A 82 3.92 -4.85 -7.11
CA TYR A 82 2.77 -4.93 -7.99
C TYR A 82 2.67 -3.70 -8.91
N PHE A 83 2.67 -2.48 -8.37
CA PHE A 83 2.56 -1.27 -9.18
C PHE A 83 3.81 -0.99 -10.03
N ALA A 84 5.01 -1.29 -9.54
CA ALA A 84 6.26 -1.07 -10.27
C ALA A 84 6.44 -2.04 -11.45
N THR A 85 5.78 -3.20 -11.40
CA THR A 85 5.86 -4.24 -12.43
C THR A 85 4.61 -4.35 -13.30
N ASN A 86 3.86 -3.24 -13.40
CA ASN A 86 2.64 -3.11 -14.22
C ASN A 86 1.52 -4.10 -13.86
N GLY A 87 1.37 -4.43 -12.57
CA GLY A 87 0.30 -5.24 -11.98
C GLY A 87 -1.05 -5.11 -12.67
N PRO A 88 -1.67 -3.91 -12.64
CA PRO A 88 -3.03 -3.70 -13.14
C PRO A 88 -3.24 -3.97 -14.63
N THR A 89 -2.17 -4.05 -15.44
CA THR A 89 -2.26 -4.14 -16.90
C THR A 89 -1.57 -5.36 -17.50
N SER A 90 -0.60 -5.96 -16.79
CA SER A 90 0.31 -6.94 -17.36
C SER A 90 0.30 -8.28 -16.65
N TRP A 91 -0.10 -8.33 -15.38
CA TRP A 91 -0.05 -9.58 -14.63
C TRP A 91 -1.10 -10.55 -15.16
N THR A 92 -0.63 -11.66 -15.74
CA THR A 92 -1.48 -12.60 -16.50
C THR A 92 -2.43 -13.40 -15.62
N LEU A 93 -2.09 -13.53 -14.33
CA LEU A 93 -2.88 -14.26 -13.33
C LEU A 93 -3.68 -13.35 -12.39
N ASP A 94 -3.74 -12.04 -12.64
CA ASP A 94 -4.65 -11.14 -11.89
C ASP A 94 -6.10 -11.23 -12.42
N ASN A 95 -6.54 -12.43 -12.82
CA ASN A 95 -7.88 -12.68 -13.33
C ASN A 95 -8.97 -12.59 -12.25
N ASP A 96 -8.62 -12.48 -10.97
CA ASP A 96 -9.57 -12.53 -9.86
C ASP A 96 -9.29 -11.53 -8.72
N ALA A 97 -8.49 -10.47 -8.94
CA ALA A 97 -8.13 -9.50 -7.90
C ALA A 97 -7.52 -10.16 -6.65
N SER A 98 -6.68 -11.19 -6.87
CA SER A 98 -6.04 -11.96 -5.82
C SER A 98 -4.91 -11.18 -5.14
N TRP A 99 -4.44 -10.11 -5.77
CA TRP A 99 -3.47 -9.17 -5.21
C TRP A 99 -4.15 -7.97 -4.60
N LEU A 100 -3.46 -7.30 -3.66
CA LEU A 100 -3.97 -6.10 -3.00
C LEU A 100 -5.30 -6.33 -2.25
N LEU A 101 -5.43 -7.51 -1.65
CA LEU A 101 -6.58 -7.88 -0.82
C LEU A 101 -6.54 -7.18 0.55
N SER A 102 -7.72 -6.92 1.11
CA SER A 102 -7.87 -6.42 2.48
C SER A 102 -7.48 -7.46 3.55
N SER A 103 -7.37 -8.74 3.18
CA SER A 103 -6.85 -9.83 4.02
C SER A 103 -5.33 -9.72 4.24
N THR A 104 -4.74 -10.67 4.97
CA THR A 104 -3.27 -10.68 5.11
C THR A 104 -2.57 -10.81 3.75
N GLU A 105 -1.43 -10.15 3.62
CA GLU A 105 -0.50 -10.26 2.50
C GLU A 105 -0.01 -11.68 2.25
N CYS A 106 -0.03 -12.54 3.28
CA CYS A 106 0.24 -13.97 3.17
C CYS A 106 -0.82 -14.74 2.37
N SER A 107 -1.90 -14.07 1.97
CA SER A 107 -2.96 -14.61 1.12
C SER A 107 -3.04 -13.87 -0.21
N TRP A 108 -2.05 -13.05 -0.55
CA TRP A 108 -2.00 -12.37 -1.85
C TRP A 108 -1.50 -13.32 -2.93
N GLY A 109 -2.12 -13.19 -4.11
CA GLY A 109 -1.90 -14.07 -5.24
C GLY A 109 -2.66 -15.39 -5.15
N GLU A 110 -2.31 -16.32 -6.02
CA GLU A 110 -2.83 -17.69 -5.96
C GLU A 110 -2.16 -18.48 -4.82
N SER A 111 -2.63 -19.71 -4.61
CA SER A 111 -2.02 -20.61 -3.62
C SER A 111 -0.55 -20.81 -4.00
N ASN A 112 0.36 -20.18 -3.24
CA ASN A 112 1.84 -20.25 -3.29
C ASN A 112 2.57 -19.04 -3.92
N ASP A 113 1.89 -17.95 -4.29
CA ASP A 113 2.60 -16.77 -4.81
C ASP A 113 3.33 -16.02 -3.69
N VAL A 114 2.69 -15.87 -2.53
CA VAL A 114 3.27 -15.28 -1.32
C VAL A 114 3.14 -16.27 -0.18
N GLU A 115 4.29 -16.75 0.32
CA GLU A 115 4.33 -17.55 1.55
C GLU A 115 4.90 -16.72 2.70
N CYS A 116 4.42 -17.05 3.90
CA CYS A 116 4.84 -16.44 5.13
C CYS A 116 5.26 -17.50 6.15
N THR A 117 6.21 -17.12 7.00
CA THR A 117 6.54 -17.84 8.22
C THR A 117 5.32 -17.95 9.16
N ASN A 118 5.43 -18.80 10.18
CA ASN A 118 4.44 -18.94 11.25
C ASN A 118 4.10 -17.63 12.00
N ASN A 119 4.94 -16.59 11.86
CA ASN A 119 4.73 -15.28 12.47
C ASN A 119 4.06 -14.27 11.51
N ASN A 120 3.51 -14.71 10.37
CA ASN A 120 2.96 -13.85 9.31
C ASN A 120 3.98 -12.89 8.70
N VAL A 121 5.23 -13.35 8.60
CA VAL A 121 6.32 -12.60 7.96
C VAL A 121 6.65 -13.26 6.63
N VAL A 122 6.61 -12.49 5.54
CA VAL A 122 6.87 -12.93 4.16
C VAL A 122 8.31 -13.42 4.03
N ASP A 123 8.48 -14.66 3.60
CA ASP A 123 9.77 -15.32 3.44
C ASP A 123 9.97 -15.97 2.07
N TRP A 124 8.91 -16.10 1.27
CA TRP A 124 8.96 -16.60 -0.10
C TRP A 124 8.00 -15.84 -1.01
N ILE A 125 8.49 -15.43 -2.19
CA ILE A 125 7.67 -14.87 -3.27
C ILE A 125 7.95 -15.63 -4.56
N SER A 126 6.89 -16.13 -5.19
CA SER A 126 6.92 -16.78 -6.50
C SER A 126 5.96 -16.09 -7.45
N LEU A 127 6.49 -15.40 -8.44
CA LEU A 127 5.77 -14.74 -9.52
C LEU A 127 6.32 -15.19 -10.87
N TYR A 128 6.56 -16.50 -10.99
CA TYR A 128 7.18 -17.09 -12.19
C TYR A 128 6.16 -17.13 -13.33
N ASN A 129 6.53 -16.60 -14.50
CA ASN A 129 5.67 -16.57 -15.69
C ASN A 129 4.31 -15.88 -15.45
N ASP A 130 4.35 -14.74 -14.75
CA ASP A 130 3.16 -13.96 -14.41
C ASP A 130 2.99 -12.72 -15.30
N GLY A 131 3.79 -12.57 -16.35
CA GLY A 131 3.69 -11.44 -17.27
C GLY A 131 4.16 -10.12 -16.67
N LEU A 132 4.93 -10.14 -15.58
CA LEU A 132 5.50 -8.95 -14.97
C LEU A 132 6.32 -8.18 -16.01
N SER A 133 6.21 -6.86 -16.03
CA SER A 133 6.99 -6.01 -16.92
C SER A 133 7.44 -4.72 -16.23
N GLY A 134 8.56 -4.13 -16.65
CA GLY A 134 9.15 -2.97 -15.97
C GLY A 134 10.31 -3.37 -15.08
N THR A 135 10.58 -2.61 -14.01
CA THR A 135 11.79 -2.78 -13.18
C THR A 135 11.44 -3.32 -11.79
N ILE A 136 12.29 -4.20 -11.25
CA ILE A 136 12.18 -4.63 -9.85
C ILE A 136 12.49 -3.44 -8.94
N PRO A 137 11.58 -3.01 -8.06
CA PRO A 137 11.86 -1.94 -7.12
C PRO A 137 12.90 -2.38 -6.08
N GLY A 138 13.88 -1.52 -5.78
CA GLY A 138 14.90 -1.80 -4.77
C GLY A 138 14.33 -1.92 -3.35
N GLU A 139 13.14 -1.36 -3.13
CA GLU A 139 12.32 -1.49 -1.94
C GLU A 139 11.90 -2.93 -1.63
N ILE A 140 12.07 -3.89 -2.55
CA ILE A 140 11.94 -5.31 -2.24
C ILE A 140 12.86 -5.73 -1.08
N GLY A 141 13.98 -5.01 -0.89
CA GLY A 141 14.90 -5.17 0.24
C GLY A 141 14.32 -4.80 1.61
N LEU A 142 13.11 -4.23 1.67
CA LEU A 142 12.38 -4.03 2.94
C LEU A 142 11.89 -5.36 3.54
N LEU A 143 11.74 -6.41 2.72
CA LEU A 143 11.35 -7.75 3.14
C LEU A 143 12.56 -8.52 3.70
N ASN A 144 13.02 -8.13 4.90
CA ASN A 144 14.25 -8.67 5.50
C ASN A 144 14.26 -10.19 5.74
N SER A 145 13.09 -10.81 5.81
CA SER A 145 12.95 -12.26 6.00
C SER A 145 12.81 -13.03 4.69
N LEU A 146 12.81 -12.35 3.54
CA LEU A 146 12.68 -12.98 2.23
C LEU A 146 13.91 -13.86 1.94
N THR A 147 13.67 -15.15 1.80
CA THR A 147 14.70 -16.16 1.52
C THR A 147 14.69 -16.62 0.06
N ALA A 148 13.55 -16.50 -0.61
CA ALA A 148 13.37 -16.88 -2.00
C ALA A 148 12.52 -15.85 -2.75
N LEU A 149 12.99 -15.49 -3.95
CA LEU A 149 12.29 -14.60 -4.88
C LEU A 149 12.40 -15.18 -6.29
N ALA A 150 11.31 -15.76 -6.79
CA ALA A 150 11.25 -16.35 -8.12
C ALA A 150 10.48 -15.42 -9.07
N LEU A 151 11.21 -14.72 -9.94
CA LEU A 151 10.65 -13.79 -10.94
C LEU A 151 10.98 -14.23 -12.39
N GLY A 152 11.34 -15.50 -12.58
CA GLY A 152 11.74 -16.04 -13.88
C GLY A 152 10.60 -16.02 -14.90
N ASP A 153 10.97 -16.03 -16.18
CA ASP A 153 10.02 -16.11 -17.30
C ASP A 153 9.03 -14.92 -17.35
N ASN A 154 9.51 -13.74 -16.98
CA ASN A 154 8.79 -12.47 -17.06
C ASN A 154 9.46 -11.49 -18.03
N ASN A 155 8.79 -10.39 -18.33
CA ASN A 155 9.26 -9.29 -19.17
C ASN A 155 9.91 -8.15 -18.36
N LEU A 156 10.65 -8.51 -17.31
CA LEU A 156 11.35 -7.56 -16.45
C LEU A 156 12.60 -7.00 -17.14
N GLU A 157 12.86 -5.72 -16.91
CA GLU A 157 13.98 -4.96 -17.45
C GLU A 157 14.74 -4.24 -16.32
N GLY A 158 15.87 -3.61 -16.65
CA GLY A 158 16.67 -2.82 -15.71
C GLY A 158 17.86 -3.58 -15.11
N THR A 159 18.43 -3.02 -14.05
CA THR A 159 19.59 -3.56 -13.34
C THR A 159 19.15 -4.16 -12.00
N ILE A 160 19.75 -5.29 -11.64
CA ILE A 160 19.65 -5.91 -10.32
C ILE A 160 20.75 -5.32 -9.43
#